data_AF-A0A3P7IRB6-F1
#
_entry.id   AF-A0A3P7IRB6-F1
#
_cell.length_a   1.000
_cell.length_b   1.000
_cell.length_c   1.000
_cell.angle_alpha   90.00
_cell.angle_beta   90.00
_cell.angle_gamma   90.00
#
_symmetry.space_group_name_H-M   'P 1'
#
loop_
_entity.id
_entity.type
_entity.pdbx_description
1 polymer ?
#
loop_
_entity_poly.entity_id
_entity_poly.type
_entity_poly.pdbx_seq_one_letter_code
_entity_poly.pdbx_strand_id
1 'polypeptide(L)'
;MITVNDYEEHKSKLVRHCPELVPLFTVLHDKANTQKMTTNQAELDNLIENGWREIEKVGYCVNGKKCGATKALRELRETAELGDIIYTTTDDEFNSLNNKGSFQGSGTTICYVW
;
A
#
# COMPACT_ATOMS: atom_id res chain seq x y z
N MET A 1 -1.56 2.44 -9.93
CA MET A 1 -0.55 1.43 -9.55
C MET A 1 -0.16 0.69 -10.82
N ILE A 2 1.10 0.31 -10.99
CA ILE A 2 1.52 -0.56 -12.11
C ILE A 2 1.33 -2.00 -11.65
N THR A 3 0.63 -2.82 -12.43
CA THR A 3 0.45 -4.24 -12.08
C THR A 3 1.78 -4.99 -12.19
N VAL A 4 1.88 -6.17 -11.58
CA VAL A 4 3.09 -6.99 -11.71
C VAL A 4 3.39 -7.32 -13.17
N ASN A 5 2.36 -7.67 -13.96
CA ASN A 5 2.51 -8.00 -15.37
C ASN A 5 3.02 -6.81 -16.18
N ASP A 6 2.38 -5.64 -16.05
CA ASP A 6 2.80 -4.42 -16.75
C ASP A 6 4.26 -4.04 -16.41
N TYR A 7 4.66 -4.25 -15.15
CA TYR A 7 6.02 -3.99 -14.73
C TYR A 7 7.00 -4.94 -15.42
N GLU A 8 6.77 -6.25 -15.37
CA GLU A 8 7.70 -7.22 -15.97
C GLU A 8 7.79 -7.06 -17.50
N GLU A 9 6.69 -6.73 -18.17
CA GLU A 9 6.67 -6.47 -19.62
C GLU A 9 7.45 -5.21 -20.03
N HIS A 10 7.54 -4.21 -19.15
CA HIS A 10 8.10 -2.89 -19.49
C HIS A 10 9.25 -2.45 -18.58
N LYS A 11 9.80 -3.37 -17.78
CA LYS A 11 10.75 -3.12 -16.69
C LYS A 11 11.89 -2.19 -17.07
N SER A 12 12.59 -2.47 -18.17
CA SER A 12 13.75 -1.69 -18.60
C SER A 12 13.43 -0.24 -18.91
N LYS A 13 12.24 0.03 -19.48
CA LYS A 13 11.76 1.39 -19.75
C LYS A 13 11.30 2.05 -18.46
N LEU A 14 10.53 1.35 -17.64
CA LEU A 14 9.98 1.88 -16.38
C LEU A 14 11.07 2.27 -15.40
N VAL A 15 12.06 1.40 -15.15
CA VAL A 15 13.18 1.69 -14.24
C VAL A 15 14.03 2.87 -14.75
N ARG A 16 14.18 3.01 -16.08
CA ARG A 16 14.92 4.13 -16.67
C ARG A 16 14.19 5.47 -16.50
N HIS A 17 12.86 5.48 -16.63
CA HIS A 17 12.05 6.70 -16.51
C HIS A 17 11.67 7.02 -15.06
N CYS A 18 11.64 6.00 -14.20
CA CYS A 18 11.27 6.11 -12.80
C CYS A 18 12.09 5.15 -11.93
N PRO A 19 13.29 5.56 -11.49
CA PRO A 19 14.13 4.73 -10.62
C PRO A 19 13.56 4.59 -9.18
N GLU A 20 12.63 5.46 -8.78
CA GLU A 20 11.97 5.45 -7.46
C GLU A 20 10.79 4.46 -7.38
N LEU A 21 10.66 3.58 -8.37
CA LEU A 21 9.61 2.57 -8.38
C LEU A 21 9.92 1.49 -7.33
N VAL A 22 8.98 1.27 -6.42
CA VAL A 22 9.07 0.30 -5.32
C VAL A 22 7.96 -0.75 -5.43
N PRO A 23 8.24 -2.01 -5.06
CA PRO A 23 7.22 -3.04 -4.97
C PRO A 23 6.22 -2.72 -3.86
N LEU A 24 4.95 -3.04 -4.10
CA LEU A 24 3.90 -3.03 -3.10
C LEU A 24 3.51 -4.47 -2.79
N PHE A 25 3.68 -4.87 -1.53
CA PHE A 25 3.40 -6.21 -1.04
C PHE A 25 2.10 -6.22 -0.26
N THR A 26 1.40 -7.35 -0.27
CA THR A 26 0.26 -7.62 0.61
C THR A 26 0.56 -8.82 1.50
N VAL A 27 0.33 -8.66 2.80
CA VAL A 27 0.38 -9.73 3.80
C VAL A 27 -1.00 -9.97 4.41
N LEU A 28 -1.24 -11.19 4.89
CA LEU A 28 -2.47 -11.58 5.57
C LEU A 28 -2.18 -12.17 6.94
N HIS A 29 -2.99 -11.78 7.92
CA HIS A 29 -3.05 -12.41 9.23
C HIS A 29 -4.27 -13.32 9.30
N ASP A 30 -4.08 -14.62 9.02
CA ASP A 30 -5.16 -15.59 8.87
C ASP A 30 -6.13 -15.63 10.06
N LYS A 31 -5.62 -15.49 11.30
CA LYS A 31 -6.46 -15.54 12.51
C LYS A 31 -7.31 -14.30 12.72
N ALA A 32 -6.86 -13.15 12.20
CA ALA A 32 -7.59 -11.88 12.33
C ALA A 32 -8.36 -11.54 11.06
N ASN A 33 -8.21 -12.34 9.99
CA ASN A 33 -8.75 -12.07 8.66
C ASN A 33 -8.38 -10.66 8.14
N THR A 34 -7.21 -10.15 8.53
CA THR A 34 -6.79 -8.77 8.23
C THR A 34 -5.67 -8.77 7.20
N GLN A 35 -5.76 -7.91 6.19
CA GLN A 35 -4.71 -7.72 5.18
C GLN A 35 -3.98 -6.40 5.37
N LYS A 36 -2.65 -6.44 5.21
CA LYS A 36 -1.80 -5.24 5.26
C LYS A 36 -0.99 -5.07 3.98
N MET A 37 -0.90 -3.85 3.47
CA MET A 37 -0.01 -3.49 2.38
C MET A 37 1.22 -2.73 2.89
N THR A 38 2.39 -3.02 2.32
CA THR A 38 3.62 -2.29 2.62
C THR A 38 4.57 -2.25 1.43
N THR A 39 5.38 -1.19 1.36
CA THR A 39 6.53 -1.05 0.45
C THR A 39 7.86 -1.23 1.18
N ASN A 40 7.82 -1.37 2.51
CA ASN A 40 9.00 -1.46 3.36
C ASN A 40 9.36 -2.92 3.62
N GLN A 41 10.51 -3.35 3.12
CA GLN A 41 11.00 -4.72 3.30
C GLN A 41 11.16 -5.11 4.78
N ALA A 42 11.67 -4.21 5.62
CA ALA A 42 11.86 -4.51 7.04
C ALA A 42 10.52 -4.67 7.79
N GLU A 43 9.48 -3.93 7.35
CA GLU A 43 8.13 -4.10 7.88
C GLU A 43 7.51 -5.43 7.42
N LEU A 44 7.71 -5.79 6.15
CA LEU A 44 7.29 -7.08 5.59
C LEU A 44 7.93 -8.25 6.38
N ASP A 45 9.25 -8.21 6.55
CA ASP A 45 10.00 -9.23 7.27
C ASP A 45 9.50 -9.37 8.71
N ASN A 46 9.29 -8.24 9.40
CA ASN A 46 8.74 -8.22 10.76
C ASN A 46 7.32 -8.80 10.83
N LEU A 47 6.45 -8.48 9.88
CA LEU A 47 5.09 -9.03 9.84
C LEU A 47 5.14 -10.56 9.66
N ILE A 48 6.00 -11.06 8.77
CA ILE A 48 6.21 -12.49 8.55
C ILE A 48 6.71 -13.18 9.82
N GLU A 49 7.70 -12.61 10.50
CA GLU A 49 8.20 -13.11 11.79
C GLU A 49 7.11 -13.17 12.86
N ASN A 50 6.14 -12.25 12.82
CA ASN A 50 4.99 -12.20 13.72
C ASN A 50 3.80 -13.06 13.25
N GLY A 51 4.01 -13.98 12.31
CA GLY A 51 3.01 -14.97 11.90
C GLY A 51 2.02 -14.48 10.85
N TRP A 52 2.29 -13.35 10.19
CA TRP A 52 1.61 -13.00 8.95
C TRP A 52 2.19 -13.82 7.80
N ARG A 53 1.41 -14.01 6.74
CA ARG A 53 1.91 -14.61 5.49
C ARG A 53 1.91 -13.58 4.38
N GLU A 54 3.00 -13.50 3.63
CA GLU A 54 3.00 -12.80 2.34
C GLU A 54 2.04 -13.53 1.39
N ILE A 55 1.09 -12.80 0.82
CA ILE A 55 0.20 -13.35 -0.21
C ILE A 55 0.88 -13.20 -1.56
N GLU A 56 1.18 -11.95 -1.93
CA GLU A 56 1.71 -11.61 -3.25
C GLU A 56 2.25 -10.18 -3.29
N LYS A 57 3.08 -9.92 -4.30
CA LYS A 57 3.31 -8.57 -4.79
C LYS A 57 2.07 -8.15 -5.58
N VAL A 58 1.35 -7.13 -5.10
CA VAL A 58 0.14 -6.64 -5.77
C VAL A 58 0.44 -5.65 -6.89
N GLY A 59 1.66 -5.11 -6.91
CA GLY A 59 2.12 -4.26 -7.99
C GLY A 59 3.31 -3.41 -7.59
N TYR A 60 3.43 -2.27 -8.25
CA TYR A 60 4.48 -1.28 -8.04
C TYR A 60 3.88 0.13 -7.95
N CYS A 61 4.50 0.93 -7.08
CA CYS A 61 4.18 2.33 -6.90
C CYS A 61 5.46 3.16 -6.74
N VAL A 62 5.34 4.48 -6.60
CA VAL A 62 6.48 5.39 -6.59
C VAL A 62 6.74 5.89 -5.18
N ASN A 63 7.99 5.88 -4.76
CA ASN A 63 8.39 6.54 -3.53
C ASN A 63 8.35 8.07 -3.73
N GLY A 64 7.40 8.73 -3.04
CA GLY A 64 7.17 10.17 -3.19
C GLY A 64 6.48 10.57 -4.50
N LYS A 65 6.20 11.88 -4.63
CA LYS A 65 5.60 12.49 -5.83
C LYS A 65 6.63 12.66 -6.95
N LYS A 66 6.97 11.56 -7.63
CA LYS A 66 7.95 11.52 -8.71
C LYS A 66 7.37 10.86 -9.95
N CYS A 67 8.01 11.06 -11.10
CA CYS A 67 7.67 10.37 -12.35
C CYS A 67 6.21 10.55 -12.83
N GLY A 68 5.53 11.64 -12.42
CA GLY A 68 4.12 11.89 -12.72
C GLY A 68 3.12 11.19 -11.78
N ALA A 69 3.58 10.39 -10.81
CA ALA A 69 2.71 9.84 -9.77
C ALA A 69 2.34 10.94 -8.75
N THR A 70 1.05 11.16 -8.56
CA THR A 70 0.54 12.27 -7.74
C THR A 70 -0.45 11.85 -6.66
N LYS A 71 -1.11 10.70 -6.82
CA LYS A 71 -2.13 10.21 -5.89
C LYS A 71 -1.49 9.41 -4.77
N ALA A 72 -1.72 9.80 -3.53
CA ALA A 72 -1.18 9.13 -2.35
C ALA A 72 -2.01 7.90 -2.00
N LEU A 73 -1.42 6.70 -2.05
CA LEU A 73 -1.99 5.50 -1.48
C LEU A 73 -1.86 5.57 0.05
N ARG A 74 -3.00 5.56 0.74
CA ARG A 74 -3.08 5.72 2.20
C ARG A 74 -3.86 4.58 2.82
N GLU A 75 -3.49 4.28 4.06
CA GLU A 75 -4.11 3.28 4.91
C GLU A 75 -5.11 3.94 5.87
N LEU A 76 -6.29 3.33 6.01
CA LEU A 76 -7.25 3.62 7.08
C LEU A 76 -7.57 2.32 7.83
N ARG A 77 -7.54 2.39 9.17
CA ARG A 77 -7.83 1.27 10.06
C ARG A 77 -9.16 1.49 10.73
N GLU A 78 -10.03 0.50 10.73
CA GLU A 78 -11.24 0.54 11.54
C GLU A 78 -10.89 0.56 13.03
N THR A 79 -11.59 1.39 13.81
CA THR A 79 -11.26 1.72 15.20
C THR A 79 -12.02 0.89 16.23
N ALA A 80 -13.12 0.24 15.83
CA ALA A 80 -14.05 -0.40 16.76
C ALA A 80 -13.64 -1.83 17.18
N GLU A 81 -12.98 -2.59 16.32
CA GLU A 81 -12.51 -3.96 16.59
C GLU A 81 -11.09 -4.18 16.04
N LEU A 82 -10.58 -5.42 15.99
CA LEU A 82 -9.40 -5.79 15.18
C LEU A 82 -9.74 -5.51 13.71
N GLY A 83 -9.66 -4.24 13.37
CA GLY A 83 -10.48 -3.64 12.34
C GLY A 83 -9.94 -3.90 10.95
N ASP A 84 -10.86 -3.96 10.00
CA ASP A 84 -10.52 -4.02 8.60
C ASP A 84 -9.60 -2.84 8.22
N ILE A 85 -8.68 -3.12 7.30
CA ILE A 85 -7.79 -2.11 6.75
C ILE A 85 -8.26 -1.78 5.34
N ILE A 86 -8.56 -0.51 5.11
CA ILE A 86 -8.96 0.02 3.82
C ILE A 86 -7.80 0.84 3.24
N TYR A 87 -7.61 0.71 1.93
CA TYR A 87 -6.64 1.50 1.19
C TYR A 87 -7.36 2.41 0.21
N THR A 88 -6.99 3.69 0.19
CA THR A 88 -7.54 4.65 -0.76
C THR A 88 -6.46 5.53 -1.36
N THR A 89 -6.71 5.96 -2.59
CA THR A 89 -5.91 6.96 -3.29
C THR A 89 -6.62 8.32 -3.37
N THR A 90 -7.86 8.39 -2.90
CA THR A 90 -8.75 9.55 -3.03
C THR A 90 -8.73 10.38 -1.75
N ASP A 91 -8.45 11.69 -1.86
CA ASP A 91 -8.46 12.60 -0.71
C ASP A 91 -9.85 12.67 -0.05
N ASP A 92 -10.91 12.72 -0.85
CA ASP A 92 -12.28 12.80 -0.34
C ASP A 92 -12.70 11.56 0.45
N GLU A 93 -12.35 10.36 -0.04
CA GLU A 93 -12.63 9.10 0.68
C GLU A 93 -11.83 9.04 1.98
N PHE A 94 -10.53 9.35 1.93
CA PHE A 94 -9.68 9.39 3.11
C PHE A 94 -10.22 10.35 4.18
N ASN A 95 -10.54 11.59 3.78
CA ASN A 95 -11.06 12.60 4.69
C ASN A 95 -12.44 12.23 5.24
N SER A 96 -13.33 11.71 4.39
CA SER A 96 -14.68 11.29 4.78
C SER A 96 -14.65 10.16 5.80
N LEU A 97 -13.85 9.12 5.56
CA LEU A 97 -13.72 7.98 6.46
C LEU A 97 -13.05 8.38 7.78
N ASN A 98 -11.99 9.19 7.71
CA ASN A 98 -11.26 9.66 8.89
C ASN A 98 -12.11 10.60 9.79
N ASN A 99 -13.05 11.34 9.21
CA ASN A 99 -13.93 12.24 9.97
C ASN A 99 -15.16 11.55 10.57
N LYS A 100 -15.54 10.36 10.08
CA LYS A 100 -16.71 9.62 10.58
C LYS A 100 -16.46 8.89 11.90
N GLY A 101 -15.21 8.82 12.36
CA GLY A 101 -14.83 8.22 13.64
C GLY A 101 -14.80 6.69 13.66
N SER A 102 -15.31 6.01 12.63
CA SER A 102 -15.21 4.55 12.49
C SER A 102 -13.85 4.11 11.94
N PHE A 103 -13.16 4.98 11.20
CA PHE A 103 -11.82 4.73 10.67
C PHE A 103 -10.83 5.80 11.11
N GLN A 104 -9.58 5.39 11.30
CA GLN A 104 -8.46 6.27 11.56
C GLN A 104 -7.39 6.07 10.49
N GLY A 105 -7.04 7.13 9.78
CA GLY A 105 -5.94 7.13 8.83
C GLY A 105 -4.60 6.99 9.55
N SER A 106 -3.64 6.28 8.94
CA SER A 106 -2.28 6.14 9.49
C SER A 106 -1.52 7.47 9.59
N GLY A 107 -2.01 8.53 8.95
CA GLY A 107 -1.32 9.82 8.82
C GLY A 107 -0.12 9.78 7.87
N THR A 108 0.16 8.62 7.27
CA THR A 108 1.31 8.40 6.39
C THR A 108 0.85 7.93 5.02
N THR A 109 1.64 8.28 4.00
CA THR A 109 1.47 7.76 2.64
C THR A 109 2.33 6.52 2.49
N ILE A 110 1.75 5.42 2.01
CA ILE A 110 2.49 4.19 1.71
C ILE A 110 3.40 4.43 0.50
N CYS A 111 2.82 4.97 -0.57
CA CYS A 111 3.49 5.36 -1.79
C CYS A 111 2.55 6.17 -2.70
N TYR A 112 3.04 6.57 -3.87
CA TYR A 112 2.28 7.34 -4.85
C TYR A 112 1.98 6.54 -6.10
N VAL A 113 0.81 6.78 -6.67
CA VAL A 113 0.36 6.20 -7.95
C VAL A 113 -0.06 7.30 -8.93
N TRP A 114 -0.06 6.96 -10.22
CA TRP A 114 -0.58 7.80 -11.30
C TRP A 114 -2.12 7.92 -11.26
#